data_AF-A0A3P6RTE8-F1
#
_entry.id   AF-A0A3P6RTE8-F1
#
_cell.length_a   1.000
_cell.length_b   1.000
_cell.length_c   1.000
_cell.angle_alpha   90.00
_cell.angle_beta   90.00
_cell.angle_gamma   90.00
#
_symmetry.space_group_name_H-M   'P 1'
#
loop_
_entity.id
_entity.type
_entity.pdbx_description
1 polymer ?
#
loop_
_entity_poly.entity_id
_entity_poly.type
_entity_poly.pdbx_seq_one_letter_code
_entity_poly.pdbx_strand_id
1 'polypeptide(L)'
;MFGGRSAKKQQSVHPMVETAYRVAMDSGEMDAMVSLYFLSILVIEQGWLELDNALAVLKHCEDPDLQATLREQFQEVDSVDKRWQLLKRRFDDKYRREMTQAKQVVPEYHEQKQRYFLQSVSGPSKNFLRWFVLWHAYPRLDVNVSTGKFFSNIGNIDNKFRTGLNHLLKSPFCIHPKTGNVAVPLDVSKIGNFDVKSCPRVE
;
A
#
# COMPACT_ATOMS: atom_id res chain seq x y z
N MET A 1 -5.40 34.11 33.42
CA MET A 1 -5.12 33.77 32.01
C MET A 1 -5.07 32.26 31.87
N PHE A 2 -6.19 31.62 31.47
CA PHE A 2 -6.21 30.18 31.20
C PHE A 2 -6.09 29.99 29.69
N GLY A 3 -4.90 29.60 29.25
CA GLY A 3 -4.63 29.23 27.85
C GLY A 3 -5.30 27.90 27.53
N GLY A 4 -6.41 27.95 26.80
CA GLY A 4 -7.05 26.77 26.24
C GLY A 4 -6.13 26.13 25.21
N ARG A 5 -5.54 24.98 25.54
CA ARG A 5 -4.96 24.08 24.53
C ARG A 5 -6.10 23.54 23.69
N SER A 6 -6.25 24.07 22.47
CA SER A 6 -7.16 23.51 21.47
C SER A 6 -6.74 22.06 21.20
N ALA A 7 -7.58 21.11 21.63
CA ALA A 7 -7.38 19.70 21.32
C ALA A 7 -7.40 19.56 19.79
N LYS A 8 -6.26 19.24 19.18
CA LYS A 8 -6.20 18.93 17.75
C LYS A 8 -7.18 17.79 17.50
N LYS A 9 -8.29 18.07 16.82
CA LYS A 9 -9.27 17.07 16.36
C LYS A 9 -8.47 15.97 15.67
N GLN A 10 -8.53 14.76 16.21
CA GLN A 10 -7.86 13.61 15.62
C GLN A 10 -8.38 13.47 14.19
N GLN A 11 -7.51 13.72 13.20
CA GLN A 11 -7.88 13.61 11.79
C GLN A 11 -8.32 12.18 11.54
N SER A 12 -9.64 12.00 11.40
CA SER A 12 -10.21 10.69 11.10
C SER A 12 -9.84 10.33 9.67
N VAL A 13 -9.21 9.17 9.49
CA VAL A 13 -8.91 8.62 8.17
C VAL A 13 -10.23 8.36 7.45
N HIS A 14 -10.33 8.79 6.20
CA HIS A 14 -11.54 8.58 5.40
C HIS A 14 -11.80 7.07 5.22
N PRO A 15 -13.05 6.57 5.33
CA PRO A 15 -13.34 5.13 5.25
C PRO A 15 -12.77 4.43 4.02
N MET A 16 -12.82 5.09 2.85
CA MET A 16 -12.24 4.56 1.60
C MET A 16 -10.75 4.22 1.72
N VAL A 17 -9.98 5.00 2.48
CA VAL A 17 -8.54 4.78 2.66
C VAL A 17 -8.29 3.54 3.53
N GLU A 18 -9.12 3.32 4.55
CA GLU A 18 -9.06 2.09 5.34
C GLU A 18 -9.52 0.88 4.52
N THR A 19 -10.60 1.01 3.74
CA THR A 19 -11.08 -0.06 2.86
C THR A 19 -10.00 -0.46 1.85
N ALA A 20 -9.36 0.50 1.18
CA ALA A 20 -8.30 0.22 0.22
C ALA A 20 -7.10 -0.47 0.87
N TYR A 21 -6.69 0.00 2.06
CA TYR A 21 -5.62 -0.63 2.82
C TYR A 21 -5.96 -2.07 3.20
N ARG A 22 -7.19 -2.33 3.65
CA ARG A 22 -7.63 -3.69 4.00
C ARG A 22 -7.72 -4.60 2.80
N VAL A 23 -8.23 -4.13 1.67
CA VAL A 23 -8.24 -4.90 0.42
C VAL A 23 -6.81 -5.29 0.02
N ALA A 24 -5.84 -4.38 0.13
CA ALA A 24 -4.44 -4.68 -0.19
C ALA A 24 -3.79 -5.66 0.80
N MET A 25 -4.03 -5.49 2.11
CA MET A 25 -3.46 -6.39 3.13
C MET A 25 -4.11 -7.77 3.15
N ASP A 26 -5.40 -7.86 2.82
CA ASP A 26 -6.18 -9.10 2.88
C ASP A 26 -6.27 -9.81 1.52
N SER A 27 -5.61 -9.31 0.47
CA SER A 27 -5.66 -9.89 -0.88
C SER A 27 -4.93 -11.24 -1.01
N GLY A 28 -4.04 -11.57 -0.08
CA GLY A 28 -3.13 -12.71 -0.20
C GLY A 28 -1.88 -12.44 -1.04
N GLU A 29 -1.79 -11.28 -1.69
CA GLU A 29 -0.67 -10.91 -2.57
C GLU A 29 0.50 -10.29 -1.78
N MET A 30 0.19 -9.46 -0.78
CA MET A 30 1.19 -8.89 0.11
C MET A 30 1.78 -9.96 1.04
N ASP A 31 0.92 -10.90 1.43
CA ASP A 31 1.15 -11.97 2.40
C ASP A 31 0.42 -13.23 1.93
N ALA A 32 1.13 -14.23 1.41
CA ALA A 32 0.55 -15.54 1.18
C ALA A 32 0.78 -16.44 2.39
N MET A 33 -0.27 -17.08 2.90
CA MET A 33 -0.14 -18.10 3.92
C MET A 33 0.34 -19.40 3.27
N VAL A 34 1.57 -19.81 3.54
CA VAL A 34 2.13 -21.11 3.16
C VAL A 34 2.26 -21.96 4.42
N SER A 35 1.32 -22.88 4.61
CA SER A 35 1.19 -23.69 5.85
C SER A 35 1.06 -22.81 7.10
N LEU A 36 1.96 -22.92 8.09
CA LEU A 36 1.96 -22.15 9.33
C LEU A 36 2.75 -20.82 9.24
N TYR A 37 3.23 -20.46 8.05
CA TYR A 37 4.09 -19.30 7.82
C TYR A 37 3.46 -18.34 6.82
N PHE A 38 3.55 -17.05 7.10
CA PHE A 38 3.24 -16.01 6.12
C PHE A 38 4.48 -15.75 5.28
N LEU A 39 4.36 -15.85 3.96
CA LEU A 39 5.37 -15.46 3.00
C LEU A 39 4.98 -14.13 2.36
N SER A 40 5.87 -13.16 2.48
CA SER A 40 5.63 -11.78 2.05
C SER A 40 5.84 -11.62 0.53
N ILE A 41 5.00 -12.23 -0.32
CA ILE A 41 5.25 -12.41 -1.77
C ILE A 41 5.62 -11.09 -2.46
N LEU A 42 4.70 -10.12 -2.53
CA LEU A 42 4.98 -8.87 -3.25
C LEU A 42 6.12 -8.07 -2.62
N VAL A 43 6.23 -8.04 -1.29
CA VAL A 43 7.26 -7.26 -0.59
C VAL A 43 8.66 -7.81 -0.89
N ILE A 44 8.79 -9.14 -0.98
CA ILE A 44 10.03 -9.84 -1.33
C ILE A 44 10.33 -9.72 -2.82
N GLU A 45 9.37 -10.07 -3.68
CA GLU A 45 9.55 -10.04 -5.14
C GLU A 45 9.93 -8.66 -5.66
N GLN A 46 9.37 -7.60 -5.07
CA GLN A 46 9.64 -6.24 -5.48
C GLN A 46 10.81 -5.59 -4.72
N GLY A 47 11.40 -6.28 -3.74
CA GLY A 47 12.54 -5.77 -2.97
C GLY A 47 12.25 -4.49 -2.18
N TRP A 48 10.99 -4.25 -1.80
CA TRP A 48 10.59 -2.97 -1.16
C TRP A 48 11.22 -2.76 0.21
N LEU A 49 11.57 -3.84 0.91
CA LEU A 49 12.24 -3.79 2.22
C LEU A 49 13.65 -4.40 2.18
N GLU A 50 14.30 -4.39 1.02
CA GLU A 50 15.77 -4.47 0.96
C GLU A 50 16.37 -3.34 1.80
N LEU A 51 17.54 -3.56 2.43
CA LEU A 51 18.01 -2.68 3.51
C LEU A 51 18.05 -1.19 3.10
N ASP A 52 18.61 -0.88 1.94
CA ASP A 52 18.70 0.50 1.45
C ASP A 52 17.32 1.12 1.20
N ASN A 53 16.41 0.36 0.61
CA ASN A 53 15.03 0.79 0.35
C ASN A 53 14.25 0.97 1.66
N ALA A 54 14.37 0.02 2.59
CA ALA A 54 13.75 0.05 3.90
C ALA A 54 14.17 1.30 4.68
N LEU A 55 15.47 1.62 4.68
CA LEU A 55 16.00 2.82 5.30
C LEU A 55 15.54 4.11 4.60
N ALA A 56 15.47 4.11 3.27
CA ALA A 56 15.00 5.26 2.50
C ALA A 56 13.52 5.59 2.77
N VAL A 57 12.68 4.57 3.00
CA VAL A 57 11.25 4.71 3.30
C VAL A 57 11.03 5.39 4.66
N LEU A 58 11.94 5.21 5.62
CA LEU A 58 11.82 5.80 6.97
C LEU A 58 11.78 7.34 6.96
N LYS A 59 12.24 8.01 5.90
CA LYS A 59 12.10 9.49 5.76
C LYS A 59 10.66 9.97 5.80
N HIS A 60 9.70 9.08 5.55
CA HIS A 60 8.26 9.36 5.60
C HIS A 60 7.64 9.06 6.97
N CYS A 61 8.41 8.56 7.94
CA CYS A 61 8.00 8.47 9.33
C CYS A 61 8.16 9.85 9.98
N GLU A 62 7.04 10.50 10.33
CA GLU A 62 7.03 11.86 10.90
C GLU A 62 7.62 11.93 12.31
N ASP A 63 7.54 10.84 13.06
CA ASP A 63 8.01 10.73 14.44
C ASP A 63 9.52 10.37 14.46
N PRO A 64 10.41 11.26 14.95
CA PRO A 64 11.85 11.04 14.94
C PRO A 64 12.30 9.88 15.83
N ASP A 65 11.66 9.69 16.98
CA ASP A 65 12.02 8.63 17.93
C ASP A 65 11.63 7.27 17.35
N LEU A 66 10.43 7.20 16.74
CA LEU A 66 9.98 6.03 16.01
C LEU A 66 10.87 5.75 14.80
N GLN A 67 11.27 6.79 14.05
CA GLN A 67 12.16 6.67 12.89
C GLN A 67 13.52 6.11 13.29
N ALA A 68 14.15 6.64 14.35
CA ALA A 68 15.42 6.15 14.87
C ALA A 68 15.31 4.71 15.34
N THR A 69 14.23 4.37 16.04
CA THR A 69 13.95 3.00 16.48
C THR A 69 13.84 2.06 15.27
N LEU A 70 13.00 2.39 14.28
CA LEU A 70 12.82 1.54 13.09
C LEU A 70 14.12 1.39 12.29
N ARG A 71 14.97 2.42 12.27
CA ARG A 71 16.27 2.39 11.61
C ARG A 71 17.19 1.34 12.23
N GLU A 72 17.36 1.38 13.55
CA GLU A 72 18.15 0.38 14.28
C GLU A 72 17.59 -1.03 14.04
N GLN A 73 16.26 -1.16 14.14
CA GLN A 73 15.57 -2.43 13.94
C GLN A 73 15.76 -3.02 12.53
N PHE A 74 15.70 -2.19 11.49
CA PHE A 74 15.92 -2.66 10.12
C PHE A 74 17.36 -3.09 9.84
N GLN A 75 18.32 -2.49 10.55
CA GLN A 75 19.73 -2.87 10.47
C GLN A 75 20.03 -4.16 11.26
N GLU A 76 19.36 -4.38 12.40
CA GLU A 76 19.51 -5.58 13.22
C GLU A 76 18.90 -6.83 12.55
N VAL A 77 17.86 -6.62 11.73
CA VAL A 77 17.14 -7.70 11.03
C VAL A 77 17.81 -8.06 9.70
N ASP A 78 18.08 -9.35 9.51
CA ASP A 78 18.80 -9.94 8.38
C ASP A 78 17.95 -10.15 7.12
N SER A 79 16.63 -10.28 7.22
CA SER A 79 15.75 -10.61 6.08
C SER A 79 14.62 -9.59 5.84
N VAL A 80 14.26 -9.44 4.56
CA VAL A 80 13.10 -8.65 4.09
C VAL A 80 11.82 -9.08 4.79
N ASP A 81 11.60 -10.39 4.91
CA ASP A 81 10.43 -10.97 5.56
C ASP A 81 10.31 -10.56 7.03
N LYS A 82 11.40 -10.65 7.79
CA LYS A 82 11.41 -10.24 9.19
C LYS A 82 11.18 -8.73 9.34
N ARG A 83 11.70 -7.88 8.43
CA ARG A 83 11.41 -6.43 8.43
C ARG A 83 9.93 -6.15 8.17
N TRP A 84 9.31 -6.91 7.26
CA TRP A 84 7.87 -6.82 7.01
C TRP A 84 7.03 -7.25 8.21
N GLN A 85 7.37 -8.40 8.82
CA GLN A 85 6.72 -8.86 10.05
C GLN A 85 6.84 -7.83 11.17
N LEU A 86 8.00 -7.18 11.31
CA LEU A 86 8.23 -6.12 12.29
C LEU A 86 7.26 -4.95 12.07
N LEU A 87 7.14 -4.47 10.82
CA LEU A 87 6.18 -3.42 10.49
C LEU A 87 4.73 -3.84 10.79
N LYS A 88 4.31 -5.03 10.37
CA LYS A 88 2.95 -5.53 10.65
C LYS A 88 2.67 -5.63 12.15
N ARG A 89 3.60 -6.21 12.93
CA ARG A 89 3.47 -6.28 14.39
C ARG A 89 3.39 -4.91 15.04
N ARG A 90 4.09 -3.92 14.51
CA ARG A 90 4.16 -2.58 15.10
C ARG A 90 2.99 -1.67 14.71
N PHE A 91 2.43 -1.83 13.51
CA PHE A 91 1.39 -0.92 13.00
C PHE A 91 0.02 -1.57 12.78
N ASP A 92 -0.09 -2.88 12.56
CA ASP A 92 -1.38 -3.52 12.24
C ASP A 92 -2.04 -4.24 13.44
N ASP A 93 -3.14 -3.67 13.93
CA ASP A 93 -3.94 -4.23 15.03
C ASP A 93 -4.61 -5.58 14.71
N LYS A 94 -4.99 -5.84 13.45
CA LYS A 94 -5.55 -7.13 13.04
C LYS A 94 -4.48 -8.20 13.12
N TYR A 95 -3.32 -7.95 12.50
CA TYR A 95 -2.19 -8.88 12.52
C TYR A 95 -1.71 -9.19 13.94
N ARG A 96 -1.59 -8.18 14.81
CA ARG A 96 -1.24 -8.40 16.23
C ARG A 96 -2.20 -9.37 16.94
N ARG A 97 -3.50 -9.20 16.72
CA ARG A 97 -4.53 -10.06 17.33
C ARG A 97 -4.43 -11.49 16.82
N GLU A 98 -4.24 -11.68 15.52
CA GLU A 98 -4.07 -13.00 14.90
C GLU A 98 -2.84 -13.72 15.44
N MET A 99 -1.69 -13.04 15.53
CA MET A 99 -0.46 -13.61 16.10
C MET A 99 -0.61 -13.99 17.59
N THR A 100 -1.33 -13.17 18.36
CA THR A 100 -1.62 -13.45 19.78
C THR A 100 -2.52 -14.67 19.92
N GLN A 101 -3.57 -14.78 19.11
CA GLN A 101 -4.48 -15.92 19.10
C GLN A 101 -3.77 -17.21 18.67
N ALA A 102 -2.88 -17.13 17.70
CA ALA A 102 -2.08 -18.25 17.22
C ALA A 102 -1.01 -18.72 18.23
N LYS A 103 -0.86 -18.04 19.38
CA LYS A 103 0.24 -18.23 20.35
C LYS A 103 1.63 -18.20 19.68
N GLN A 104 1.73 -17.53 18.54
CA GLN A 104 2.99 -17.36 17.83
C GLN A 104 3.80 -16.29 18.53
N VAL A 105 4.67 -16.73 19.44
CA VAL A 105 5.77 -15.93 19.95
C VAL A 105 6.82 -15.87 18.85
N VAL A 106 7.37 -14.68 18.58
CA VAL A 106 8.41 -14.51 17.57
C VAL A 106 9.58 -15.44 17.90
N PRO A 107 10.07 -16.26 16.96
CA PRO A 107 11.31 -16.99 17.16
C PRO A 107 12.46 -15.99 17.38
N GLU A 108 13.13 -16.14 18.52
CA GLU A 108 14.49 -15.69 18.79
C GLU A 108 14.76 -14.17 18.76
N TYR A 109 14.24 -13.46 19.76
CA TYR A 109 14.85 -12.23 20.28
C TYR A 109 14.77 -12.24 21.81
N HIS A 110 15.85 -11.83 22.49
CA HIS A 110 15.91 -11.78 23.96
C HIS A 110 14.64 -11.12 24.56
N GLU A 111 14.02 -11.81 25.52
CA GLU A 111 12.72 -11.51 26.16
C GLU A 111 12.58 -10.04 26.62
N GLN A 112 13.70 -9.40 26.97
CA GLN A 112 13.76 -8.03 27.48
C GLN A 112 13.66 -6.95 26.37
N LYS A 113 14.22 -7.19 25.18
CA LYS A 113 14.08 -6.27 24.01
C LYS A 113 12.68 -6.36 23.38
N GLN A 114 11.99 -7.49 23.55
CA GLN A 114 10.72 -7.80 22.89
C GLN A 114 9.60 -6.80 23.26
N ARG A 115 9.53 -6.34 24.52
CA ARG A 115 8.48 -5.40 24.98
C ARG A 115 8.58 -4.03 24.32
N TYR A 116 9.79 -3.52 24.10
CA TYR A 116 10.00 -2.23 23.41
C TYR A 116 9.75 -2.34 21.90
N PHE A 117 10.09 -3.48 21.30
CA PHE A 117 9.87 -3.76 19.88
C PHE A 117 8.39 -3.90 19.49
N LEU A 118 7.55 -4.39 20.41
CA LEU A 118 6.14 -4.70 20.16
C LEU A 118 5.19 -3.58 20.61
N GLN A 119 5.70 -2.42 21.03
CA GLN A 119 4.85 -1.33 21.48
C GLN A 119 4.00 -0.83 20.31
N SER A 120 2.68 -0.88 20.50
CA SER A 120 1.74 -0.36 19.52
C SER A 120 1.99 1.14 19.34
N VAL A 121 2.08 1.55 18.08
CA VAL A 121 2.24 2.97 17.75
C VAL A 121 0.91 3.67 18.01
N SER A 122 0.94 4.90 18.51
CA SER A 122 -0.26 5.71 18.76
C SER A 122 -0.25 6.99 17.93
N GLY A 123 -1.39 7.67 17.87
CA GLY A 123 -1.51 8.94 17.12
C GLY A 123 -1.34 8.79 15.59
N PRO A 124 -0.92 9.88 14.90
CA PRO A 124 -0.77 9.91 13.45
C PRO A 124 0.22 8.89 12.91
N SER A 125 1.25 8.55 13.68
CA SER A 125 2.30 7.58 13.33
C SER A 125 1.74 6.18 13.02
N LYS A 126 0.53 5.83 13.52
CA LYS A 126 -0.18 4.60 13.13
C LYS A 126 -0.39 4.47 11.62
N ASN A 127 -0.43 5.60 10.91
CA ASN A 127 -0.70 5.64 9.48
C ASN A 127 0.53 5.35 8.62
N PHE A 128 1.73 5.19 9.20
CA PHE A 128 2.96 4.95 8.44
C PHE A 128 2.88 3.67 7.58
N LEU A 129 2.49 2.54 8.18
CA LEU A 129 2.29 1.29 7.42
C LEU A 129 1.19 1.44 6.38
N ARG A 130 0.10 2.14 6.72
CA ARG A 130 -0.99 2.39 5.77
C ARG A 130 -0.50 3.17 4.55
N TRP A 131 0.26 4.24 4.78
CA TRP A 131 0.88 5.01 3.71
C TRP A 131 1.84 4.14 2.89
N PHE A 132 2.68 3.33 3.51
CA PHE A 132 3.63 2.46 2.81
C PHE A 132 2.89 1.51 1.85
N VAL A 133 1.88 0.78 2.36
CA VAL A 133 1.10 -0.16 1.55
C VAL A 133 0.40 0.55 0.39
N LEU A 134 -0.26 1.69 0.66
CA LEU A 134 -0.97 2.41 -0.40
C LEU A 134 -0.02 3.07 -1.40
N TRP A 135 1.15 3.53 -0.98
CA TRP A 135 2.15 4.11 -1.88
C TRP A 135 2.63 3.10 -2.92
N HIS A 136 2.80 1.85 -2.50
CA HIS A 136 3.30 0.76 -3.32
C HIS A 136 2.22 0.03 -4.12
N ALA A 137 1.04 -0.22 -3.52
CA ALA A 137 0.02 -1.08 -4.10
C ALA A 137 -1.24 -0.35 -4.58
N TYR A 138 -1.48 0.91 -4.20
CA TYR A 138 -2.69 1.61 -4.61
C TYR A 138 -2.62 2.02 -6.09
N PRO A 139 -3.70 1.85 -6.88
CA PRO A 139 -3.71 2.20 -8.29
C PRO A 139 -3.41 3.68 -8.54
N ARG A 140 -2.46 3.95 -9.44
CA ARG A 140 -2.21 5.29 -9.96
C ARG A 140 -3.11 5.53 -11.18
N LEU A 141 -4.07 6.43 -11.03
CA LEU A 141 -5.03 6.73 -12.09
C LEU A 141 -4.52 7.87 -12.98
N ASP A 142 -4.59 7.69 -14.29
CA ASP A 142 -4.46 8.82 -15.22
C ASP A 142 -5.76 9.62 -15.21
N VAL A 143 -5.75 10.70 -14.45
CA VAL A 143 -6.92 11.55 -14.23
C VAL A 143 -7.43 12.19 -15.53
N ASN A 144 -6.58 12.38 -16.54
CA ASN A 144 -7.00 13.01 -17.80
C ASN A 144 -7.89 12.10 -18.63
N VAL A 145 -7.81 10.78 -18.40
CA VAL A 145 -8.64 9.78 -19.06
C VAL A 145 -10.07 9.80 -18.50
N SER A 146 -10.21 10.09 -17.21
CA SER A 146 -11.49 10.06 -16.49
C SER A 146 -12.13 11.43 -16.30
N THR A 147 -11.33 12.50 -16.30
CA THR A 147 -11.80 13.86 -16.08
C THR A 147 -11.52 14.69 -17.32
N GLY A 148 -12.56 15.33 -17.85
CA GLY A 148 -12.34 16.36 -18.86
C GLY A 148 -11.56 17.51 -18.28
N LYS A 149 -10.55 18.01 -19.01
CA LYS A 149 -9.93 19.29 -18.66
C LYS A 149 -11.01 20.38 -18.69
N PHE A 150 -11.36 20.91 -17.52
CA PHE A 150 -12.06 22.18 -17.46
C PHE A 150 -11.03 23.28 -17.73
N PHE A 151 -10.95 23.74 -18.98
CA PHE A 151 -10.32 25.01 -19.24
C PHE A 151 -11.27 26.11 -18.76
N SER A 152 -10.98 26.71 -17.62
CA SER A 152 -11.52 28.02 -17.27
C SER A 152 -10.79 29.03 -18.14
N ASN A 153 -11.39 29.45 -19.26
CA ASN A 153 -10.99 30.72 -19.85
C ASN A 153 -11.40 31.80 -18.84
N ILE A 154 -10.43 32.36 -18.11
CA ILE A 154 -10.63 33.57 -17.30
C ILE A 154 -11.04 34.67 -18.30
N GLY A 155 -12.35 34.88 -18.47
CA GLY A 155 -12.84 35.90 -19.41
C GLY A 155 -14.30 35.82 -19.81
N ASN A 156 -14.98 34.68 -19.72
CA ASN A 156 -16.43 34.62 -19.96
C ASN A 156 -17.07 33.45 -19.23
N ILE A 157 -18.00 33.77 -18.32
CA ILE A 157 -18.70 32.81 -17.44
C ILE A 157 -19.68 31.91 -18.22
N ASP A 158 -19.94 32.23 -19.49
CA ASP A 158 -21.11 31.75 -20.20
C ASP A 158 -20.86 30.53 -21.09
N ASN A 159 -19.60 30.08 -21.25
CA ASN A 159 -19.28 28.95 -22.13
C ASN A 159 -18.25 27.98 -21.53
N LYS A 160 -18.71 27.18 -20.57
CA LYS A 160 -17.92 26.15 -19.90
C LYS A 160 -17.79 24.91 -20.79
N PHE A 161 -16.81 24.85 -21.68
CA PHE A 161 -16.61 23.69 -22.55
C PHE A 161 -16.01 22.50 -21.78
N ARG A 162 -16.74 21.38 -21.70
CA ARG A 162 -16.26 20.10 -21.14
C ARG A 162 -15.48 19.32 -22.20
N THR A 163 -14.15 19.33 -22.14
CA THR A 163 -13.31 18.60 -23.11
C THR A 163 -13.26 17.08 -22.89
N GLY A 164 -13.80 16.56 -21.77
CA GLY A 164 -13.63 15.16 -21.35
C GLY A 164 -14.52 14.12 -21.99
N LEU A 165 -15.57 14.52 -22.70
CA LEU A 165 -16.44 13.56 -23.41
C LEU A 165 -15.81 13.04 -24.70
N ASN A 166 -14.73 13.68 -25.17
CA ASN A 166 -14.10 13.39 -26.45
C ASN A 166 -12.77 12.63 -26.30
N HIS A 167 -12.43 12.17 -25.09
CA HIS A 167 -11.21 11.40 -24.90
C HIS A 167 -11.34 10.03 -25.59
N LEU A 168 -10.43 9.75 -26.52
CA LEU A 168 -10.44 8.51 -27.29
C LEU A 168 -9.76 7.40 -26.48
N LEU A 169 -10.45 6.28 -26.34
CA LEU A 169 -9.95 5.07 -25.67
C LEU A 169 -9.69 3.96 -26.68
N LYS A 170 -8.78 3.05 -26.32
CA LYS A 170 -8.51 1.83 -27.08
C LYS A 170 -9.78 0.98 -27.16
N SER A 171 -10.20 0.59 -28.37
CA SER A 171 -11.34 -0.31 -28.56
C SER A 171 -11.08 -1.70 -27.97
N PRO A 172 -12.10 -2.39 -27.43
CA PRO A 172 -12.00 -3.82 -27.16
C PRO A 172 -11.56 -4.60 -28.41
N PHE A 173 -10.87 -5.72 -28.20
CA PHE A 173 -10.38 -6.67 -29.22
C PHE A 173 -9.35 -6.15 -30.23
N CYS A 174 -8.92 -4.89 -30.16
CA CYS A 174 -7.85 -4.44 -31.06
C CYS A 174 -6.48 -5.03 -30.67
N ILE A 175 -5.65 -5.22 -31.69
CA ILE A 175 -4.32 -5.81 -31.60
C ILE A 175 -3.34 -4.72 -31.15
N HIS A 176 -2.57 -4.99 -30.10
CA HIS A 176 -1.49 -4.08 -29.69
C HIS A 176 -0.32 -4.22 -30.69
N PRO A 177 0.04 -3.16 -31.44
CA PRO A 177 0.91 -3.28 -32.61
C PRO A 177 2.31 -3.82 -32.29
N LYS A 178 2.82 -3.53 -31.09
CA LYS A 178 4.16 -4.00 -30.66
C LYS A 178 4.18 -5.44 -30.14
N THR A 179 3.07 -5.92 -29.59
CA THR A 179 3.05 -7.23 -28.90
C THR A 179 2.20 -8.26 -29.62
N GLY A 180 1.37 -7.87 -30.58
CA GLY A 180 0.39 -8.77 -31.22
C GLY A 180 -0.77 -9.15 -30.30
N ASN A 181 -0.76 -8.76 -29.02
CA ASN A 181 -1.78 -9.17 -28.05
C ASN A 181 -3.13 -8.53 -28.38
N VAL A 182 -4.18 -9.34 -28.32
CA VAL A 182 -5.58 -8.91 -28.41
C VAL A 182 -6.01 -8.26 -27.10
N ALA A 183 -6.68 -7.11 -27.16
CA ALA A 183 -7.29 -6.46 -26.00
C ALA A 183 -8.55 -7.20 -25.53
N VAL A 184 -8.38 -8.28 -24.77
CA VAL A 184 -9.47 -9.11 -24.26
C VAL A 184 -10.19 -8.46 -23.07
N PRO A 185 -11.53 -8.57 -22.96
CA PRO A 185 -12.25 -8.23 -21.74
C PRO A 185 -11.77 -9.08 -20.55
N LEU A 186 -11.74 -8.48 -19.36
CA LEU A 186 -11.32 -9.16 -18.12
C LEU A 186 -12.53 -9.59 -17.30
N ASP A 187 -12.57 -10.88 -16.93
CA ASP A 187 -13.57 -11.41 -15.99
C ASP A 187 -13.10 -11.13 -14.56
N VAL A 188 -13.79 -10.20 -13.89
CA VAL A 188 -13.47 -9.78 -12.51
C VAL A 188 -13.51 -10.96 -11.53
N SER A 189 -14.38 -11.94 -11.76
CA SER A 189 -14.51 -13.12 -10.88
C SER A 189 -13.31 -14.07 -10.96
N LYS A 190 -12.50 -13.98 -12.03
CA LYS A 190 -11.34 -14.83 -12.29
C LYS A 190 -10.04 -14.04 -12.44
N ILE A 191 -10.04 -12.76 -12.04
CA ILE A 191 -8.93 -11.84 -12.32
C ILE A 191 -7.59 -12.31 -11.73
N GLY A 192 -7.60 -12.97 -10.56
CA GLY A 192 -6.40 -13.52 -9.94
C GLY A 192 -5.72 -14.63 -10.76
N ASN A 193 -6.44 -15.26 -11.68
CA ASN A 193 -5.92 -16.30 -12.58
C ASN A 193 -5.53 -15.77 -13.96
N PHE A 194 -5.65 -14.46 -14.20
CA PHE A 194 -5.40 -13.86 -15.50
C PHE A 194 -3.89 -13.78 -15.79
N ASP A 195 -3.41 -14.55 -16.77
CA ASP A 195 -2.03 -14.47 -17.24
C ASP A 195 -1.94 -13.71 -18.57
N VAL A 196 -1.25 -12.57 -18.56
CA VAL A 196 -1.00 -11.72 -19.73
C VAL A 196 -0.26 -12.47 -20.85
N LYS A 197 0.57 -13.46 -20.52
CA LYS A 197 1.33 -14.26 -21.49
C LYS A 197 0.46 -15.26 -22.23
N SER A 198 -0.67 -15.64 -21.62
CA SER A 198 -1.66 -16.55 -22.20
C SER A 198 -2.66 -15.86 -23.12
N CYS A 199 -2.64 -14.52 -23.19
CA CYS A 199 -3.56 -13.76 -24.04
C CYS A 199 -3.41 -14.15 -25.52
N PRO A 200 -4.51 -14.22 -26.29
CA PRO A 200 -4.46 -14.43 -27.73
C PRO A 200 -3.59 -13.39 -28.43
N ARG A 201 -2.79 -13.83 -29.40
CA ARG A 201 -1.88 -12.98 -30.18
C ARG A 201 -2.07 -13.22 -31.67
N VAL A 202 -1.84 -12.17 -32.46
CA VAL A 202 -1.71 -12.24 -33.91
C VAL A 202 -0.23 -12.03 -34.24
N GLU A 203 0.32 -12.94 -35.04
CA GLU A 203 1.71 -12.87 -35.55
C GLU A 203 1.81 -11.94 -36.76
#